data_AF-A0A923LJJ1-F1
#
_entry.id   AF-A0A923LJJ1-F1
#
_cell.length_a   1.000
_cell.length_b   1.000
_cell.length_c   1.000
_cell.angle_alpha   90.00
_cell.angle_beta   90.00
_cell.angle_gamma   90.00
#
_symmetry.space_group_name_H-M   'P 1'
#
loop_
_entity.id
_entity.type
_entity.pdbx_description
1 polymer ?
#
loop_
_entity_poly.entity_id
_entity_poly.type
_entity_poly.pdbx_seq_one_letter_code
_entity_poly.pdbx_strand_id
1 'polypeptide(L)'
;MDYGMSELVAIVGKLAEKYTGHEHTSISYEKAEQLMEAVLYCICETEKENTEFAVRGEKLDAERVYLLGKHLVEEKVKKSLELYNHISAEFCDYGNFCLQNIFLKDLPYFFEHYNYQFAPQDTMIIINYSTWNDVSSDKGVDKIWNFLQSVLLEQKFLQAFPKQEIYRVLIKYDIANEGEAENLCEIILRTIMMNIFLGKYPLDSEFTKEDCIRLQELFKGMREDEIEKQFQKIVQKLVENYYGGDEKLQDYLCIGLRDMAVRTKNAVQNETLIGYLKIDCTLL
;
A
#
# COMPACT_ATOMS: atom_id res chain seq x y z
N MET A 1 -21.79 -9.52 -12.86
CA MET A 1 -22.93 -9.92 -13.73
C MET A 1 -22.36 -10.37 -15.07
N ASP A 2 -22.94 -11.37 -15.74
CA ASP A 2 -22.47 -11.80 -17.07
C ASP A 2 -23.22 -10.99 -18.16
N TYR A 3 -22.52 -10.00 -18.74
CA TYR A 3 -23.01 -9.17 -19.84
C TYR A 3 -22.60 -9.78 -21.17
N GLY A 4 -23.48 -9.72 -22.17
CA GLY A 4 -23.19 -10.28 -23.49
C GLY A 4 -22.10 -9.47 -24.20
N MET A 5 -21.17 -10.13 -24.89
CA MET A 5 -20.13 -9.46 -25.67
C MET A 5 -20.68 -8.43 -26.67
N SER A 6 -21.88 -8.66 -27.21
CA SER A 6 -22.55 -7.71 -28.10
C SER A 6 -22.89 -6.37 -27.42
N GLU A 7 -23.26 -6.40 -26.14
CA GLU A 7 -23.57 -5.19 -25.36
C GLU A 7 -22.31 -4.39 -25.09
N LEU A 8 -21.23 -5.07 -24.67
CA LEU A 8 -19.93 -4.45 -24.39
C LEU A 8 -19.32 -3.84 -25.66
N VAL A 9 -19.36 -4.55 -26.79
CA VAL A 9 -18.86 -4.05 -28.08
C VAL A 9 -19.63 -2.80 -28.54
N ALA A 10 -20.93 -2.72 -28.27
CA ALA A 10 -21.71 -1.52 -28.58
C ALA A 10 -21.22 -0.29 -27.78
N ILE A 11 -20.87 -0.48 -26.50
CA ILE A 11 -20.29 0.57 -25.65
C ILE A 11 -18.91 0.97 -26.19
N VAL A 12 -18.05 0.01 -26.52
CA VAL A 12 -16.73 0.27 -27.10
C VAL A 12 -16.84 1.06 -28.41
N GLY A 13 -17.81 0.74 -29.27
CA GLY A 13 -18.08 1.51 -30.50
C GLY A 13 -18.38 2.98 -30.20
N LYS A 14 -19.23 3.26 -29.21
CA LYS A 14 -19.53 4.63 -28.75
C LYS A 14 -18.30 5.34 -28.17
N LEU A 15 -17.42 4.63 -27.44
CA LEU A 15 -16.15 5.20 -26.98
C LEU A 15 -15.20 5.51 -28.13
N ALA A 16 -15.11 4.62 -29.12
CA ALA A 16 -14.24 4.77 -30.27
C ALA A 16 -14.61 6.01 -31.09
N GLU A 17 -15.90 6.22 -31.34
CA GLU A 17 -16.40 7.43 -32.02
C GLU A 17 -16.03 8.71 -31.26
N LYS A 18 -16.18 8.70 -29.92
CA LYS A 18 -15.78 9.83 -29.08
C LYS A 18 -14.28 10.06 -29.08
N TYR A 19 -13.49 8.98 -29.09
CA TYR A 19 -12.02 9.05 -29.11
C TYR A 19 -11.50 9.65 -30.43
N THR A 20 -12.10 9.31 -31.57
CA THR A 20 -11.69 9.82 -32.89
C THR A 20 -12.29 11.19 -33.23
N GLY A 21 -13.01 11.83 -32.31
CA GLY A 21 -13.71 13.09 -32.57
C GLY A 21 -14.77 12.98 -33.68
N HIS A 22 -15.26 11.77 -33.96
CA HIS A 22 -16.11 11.44 -35.10
C HIS A 22 -15.47 11.67 -36.50
N GLU A 23 -14.16 11.89 -36.58
CA GLU A 23 -13.47 12.23 -37.84
C GLU A 23 -12.91 10.99 -38.57
N HIS A 24 -12.65 9.91 -37.84
CA HIS A 24 -12.09 8.67 -38.38
C HIS A 24 -13.03 7.48 -38.18
N THR A 25 -13.21 6.69 -39.24
CA THR A 25 -14.10 5.52 -39.27
C THR A 25 -13.44 4.23 -38.76
N SER A 26 -12.16 4.26 -38.39
CA SER A 26 -11.43 3.09 -37.90
C SER A 26 -10.44 3.44 -36.79
N ILE A 27 -10.26 2.50 -35.88
CA ILE A 27 -9.23 2.50 -34.83
C ILE A 27 -8.39 1.23 -34.97
N SER A 28 -7.17 1.24 -34.41
CA SER A 28 -6.34 0.02 -34.40
C SER A 28 -6.93 -1.05 -33.46
N TYR A 29 -6.50 -2.29 -33.63
CA TYR A 29 -6.92 -3.39 -32.76
C TYR A 29 -6.51 -3.15 -31.31
N GLU A 30 -5.29 -2.67 -31.08
CA GLU A 30 -4.76 -2.36 -29.75
C GLU A 30 -5.59 -1.26 -29.08
N LYS A 31 -6.05 -0.26 -29.84
CA LYS A 31 -6.93 0.79 -29.32
C LYS A 31 -8.31 0.24 -28.96
N ALA A 32 -8.86 -0.67 -29.77
CA ALA A 32 -10.14 -1.30 -29.47
C ALA A 32 -10.07 -2.17 -28.21
N GLU A 33 -8.97 -2.91 -28.02
CA GLU A 33 -8.70 -3.70 -26.83
C GLU A 33 -8.57 -2.82 -25.58
N GLN A 34 -7.81 -1.72 -25.67
CA GLN A 34 -7.69 -0.73 -24.59
C GLN A 34 -9.05 -0.15 -24.18
N LEU A 35 -9.92 0.17 -25.15
CA LEU A 35 -11.26 0.69 -24.87
C LEU A 35 -12.17 -0.39 -24.27
N MET A 36 -12.02 -1.66 -24.66
CA MET A 36 -12.73 -2.77 -24.04
C MET A 36 -12.32 -2.93 -22.56
N GLU A 37 -11.03 -2.90 -22.27
CA GLU A 37 -10.53 -2.92 -20.89
C GLU A 37 -11.05 -1.73 -20.07
N ALA A 38 -11.15 -0.54 -20.68
CA ALA A 38 -11.73 0.63 -20.03
C ALA A 38 -13.19 0.42 -19.63
N VAL A 39 -13.99 -0.19 -20.52
CA VAL A 39 -15.38 -0.54 -20.24
C VAL A 39 -15.48 -1.55 -19.10
N LEU A 40 -14.67 -2.62 -19.15
CA LEU A 40 -14.62 -3.65 -18.11
C LEU A 40 -14.22 -3.07 -16.75
N TYR A 41 -13.21 -2.19 -16.72
CA TYR A 41 -12.75 -1.53 -15.50
C TYR A 41 -13.90 -0.76 -14.84
N CYS A 42 -14.60 0.10 -15.59
CA CYS A 42 -15.75 0.85 -15.06
C CYS A 42 -16.88 -0.08 -14.58
N ILE A 43 -17.19 -1.15 -15.31
CA ILE A 43 -18.21 -2.11 -14.87
C ILE A 43 -17.80 -2.75 -13.53
N CYS A 44 -16.56 -3.21 -13.40
CA CYS A 44 -16.03 -3.75 -12.16
C CYS A 44 -16.13 -2.75 -11.00
N GLU A 45 -15.84 -1.47 -11.23
CA GLU A 45 -15.97 -0.42 -10.20
C GLU A 45 -17.40 -0.29 -9.69
N THR A 46 -18.38 -0.39 -10.59
CA THR A 46 -19.79 -0.39 -10.19
C THR A 46 -20.13 -1.62 -9.36
N GLU A 47 -19.63 -2.79 -9.74
CA GLU A 47 -19.91 -4.04 -9.04
C GLU A 47 -19.31 -4.07 -7.62
N LYS A 48 -18.13 -3.47 -7.42
CA LYS A 48 -17.50 -3.32 -6.10
C LYS A 48 -18.34 -2.44 -5.17
N GLU A 49 -18.80 -1.28 -5.67
CA GLU A 49 -19.55 -0.31 -4.86
C GLU A 49 -21.01 -0.77 -4.60
N ASN A 50 -21.63 -1.45 -5.55
CA ASN A 50 -23.06 -1.82 -5.52
C ASN A 50 -23.33 -3.25 -5.06
N THR A 51 -22.63 -3.75 -4.03
CA THR A 51 -22.92 -5.05 -3.41
C THR A 51 -24.39 -5.22 -3.00
N GLU A 52 -25.15 -4.13 -2.81
CA GLU A 52 -26.61 -4.14 -2.58
C GLU A 52 -27.50 -4.41 -3.81
N PHE A 53 -27.10 -4.03 -5.04
CA PHE A 53 -27.93 -4.28 -6.24
C PHE A 53 -27.90 -5.75 -6.66
N ALA A 54 -26.78 -6.43 -6.41
CA ALA A 54 -26.66 -7.88 -6.56
C ALA A 54 -27.70 -8.64 -5.69
N VAL A 55 -28.13 -8.06 -4.57
CA VAL A 55 -29.13 -8.64 -3.65
C VAL A 55 -30.57 -8.48 -4.17
N ARG A 56 -30.86 -7.48 -5.02
CA ARG A 56 -32.23 -7.17 -5.49
C ARG A 56 -32.62 -7.87 -6.79
N GLY A 57 -31.69 -8.55 -7.47
CA GLY A 57 -31.98 -9.33 -8.69
C GLY A 57 -32.38 -8.51 -9.92
N GLU A 58 -32.27 -7.17 -9.87
CA GLU A 58 -32.52 -6.31 -11.03
C GLU A 58 -31.28 -6.28 -11.93
N LYS A 59 -31.38 -6.86 -13.13
CA LYS A 59 -30.32 -6.79 -14.14
C LYS A 59 -30.30 -5.38 -14.74
N LEU A 60 -29.37 -4.55 -14.31
CA LEU A 60 -29.13 -3.25 -14.91
C LEU A 60 -28.59 -3.43 -16.34
N ASP A 61 -28.93 -2.48 -17.22
CA ASP A 61 -28.41 -2.42 -18.57
C ASP A 61 -26.89 -2.14 -18.57
N ALA A 62 -26.14 -2.80 -19.46
CA ALA A 62 -24.67 -2.73 -19.48
C ALA A 62 -24.15 -1.30 -19.66
N GLU A 63 -24.82 -0.48 -20.48
CA GLU A 63 -24.45 0.91 -20.70
C GLU A 63 -24.66 1.75 -19.43
N ARG A 64 -25.77 1.52 -18.71
CA ARG A 64 -26.01 2.19 -17.41
C ARG A 64 -24.96 1.84 -16.37
N VAL A 65 -24.59 0.56 -16.27
CA VAL A 65 -23.55 0.10 -15.34
C VAL A 65 -22.20 0.70 -15.71
N TYR A 66 -21.83 0.68 -16.99
CA TYR A 66 -20.62 1.34 -17.47
C TYR A 66 -20.59 2.84 -17.11
N LEU A 67 -21.69 3.57 -17.35
CA LEU A 67 -21.76 5.01 -17.07
C LEU A 67 -21.66 5.32 -15.58
N LEU A 68 -22.30 4.52 -14.73
CA LEU A 68 -22.17 4.66 -13.27
C LEU A 68 -20.72 4.40 -12.84
N GLY A 69 -20.11 3.35 -13.36
CA GLY A 69 -18.72 3.00 -13.12
C GLY A 69 -17.75 4.09 -13.52
N LYS A 70 -17.96 4.68 -14.70
CA LYS A 70 -17.16 5.82 -15.17
C LYS A 70 -17.23 7.00 -14.20
N HIS A 71 -18.43 7.30 -13.67
CA HIS A 71 -18.59 8.34 -12.67
C HIS A 71 -17.88 7.98 -11.34
N LEU A 72 -17.96 6.72 -10.90
CA LEU A 72 -17.25 6.26 -9.69
C LEU A 72 -15.73 6.39 -9.84
N VAL A 73 -15.18 6.06 -11.02
CA VAL A 73 -13.75 6.23 -11.33
C VAL A 73 -13.37 7.71 -11.25
N GLU A 74 -14.14 8.60 -11.88
CA GLU A 74 -13.90 10.05 -11.86
C GLU A 74 -13.89 10.60 -10.42
N GLU A 75 -14.88 10.22 -9.62
CA GLU A 75 -14.96 10.63 -8.22
C GLU A 75 -13.80 10.08 -7.38
N LYS A 76 -13.37 8.83 -7.65
CA LYS A 76 -12.21 8.24 -6.99
C LYS A 76 -10.92 8.99 -7.36
N VAL A 77 -10.76 9.45 -8.61
CA VAL A 77 -9.61 10.29 -9.00
C VAL A 77 -9.58 11.59 -8.20
N LYS A 78 -10.72 12.26 -8.07
CA LYS A 78 -10.82 13.50 -7.28
C LYS A 78 -10.46 13.25 -5.81
N LYS A 79 -11.03 12.21 -5.20
CA LYS A 79 -10.73 11.82 -3.82
C LYS A 79 -9.25 11.43 -3.63
N SER A 80 -8.66 10.70 -4.58
CA SER A 80 -7.24 10.36 -4.57
C SER A 80 -6.36 11.60 -4.64
N LEU A 81 -6.72 12.58 -5.47
CA LEU A 81 -5.98 13.84 -5.57
C LEU A 81 -6.10 14.67 -4.28
N GLU A 82 -7.29 14.75 -3.70
CA GLU A 82 -7.51 15.40 -2.39
C GLU A 82 -6.67 14.73 -1.29
N LEU A 83 -6.67 13.39 -1.25
CA LEU A 83 -5.88 12.64 -0.29
C LEU A 83 -4.38 12.83 -0.50
N TYR A 84 -3.91 12.81 -1.74
CA TYR A 84 -2.52 13.12 -2.07
C TYR A 84 -2.12 14.51 -1.59
N ASN A 85 -2.94 15.53 -1.84
CA ASN A 85 -2.67 16.90 -1.38
C ASN A 85 -2.67 16.99 0.15
N HIS A 86 -3.57 16.26 0.81
CA HIS A 86 -3.62 16.19 2.27
C HIS A 86 -2.35 15.58 2.85
N ILE A 87 -1.91 14.41 2.35
CA ILE A 87 -0.66 13.77 2.79
C ILE A 87 0.53 14.68 2.50
N SER A 88 0.59 15.27 1.30
CA SER A 88 1.71 16.11 0.85
C SER A 88 1.96 17.33 1.75
N ALA A 89 0.94 17.84 2.43
CA ALA A 89 1.08 19.00 3.33
C ALA A 89 2.02 18.72 4.52
N GLU A 90 2.04 17.48 5.03
CA GLU A 90 2.83 17.07 6.19
C GLU A 90 3.78 15.90 5.88
N PHE A 91 3.96 15.61 4.59
CA PHE A 91 4.70 14.46 4.11
C PHE A 91 6.17 14.49 4.54
N CYS A 92 6.68 13.31 4.90
CA CYS A 92 8.09 13.07 5.17
C CYS A 92 8.51 11.75 4.52
N ASP A 93 9.53 11.81 3.66
CA ASP A 93 10.09 10.62 3.01
C ASP A 93 11.00 9.79 3.92
N TYR A 94 11.41 10.35 5.07
CA TYR A 94 12.32 9.72 6.03
C TYR A 94 13.64 9.19 5.41
N GLY A 95 14.09 9.78 4.30
CA GLY A 95 15.29 9.38 3.58
C GLY A 95 15.08 8.24 2.58
N ASN A 96 13.84 7.77 2.40
CA ASN A 96 13.52 6.73 1.42
C ASN A 96 13.41 7.32 0.01
N PHE A 97 14.32 6.88 -0.88
CA PHE A 97 14.41 7.41 -2.23
C PHE A 97 13.17 7.12 -3.09
N CYS A 98 12.64 5.90 -3.00
CA CYS A 98 11.46 5.47 -3.76
C CYS A 98 10.22 6.30 -3.37
N LEU A 99 9.93 6.38 -2.07
CA LEU A 99 8.79 7.13 -1.55
C LEU A 99 8.89 8.61 -1.90
N GLN A 100 10.09 9.20 -1.83
CA GLN A 100 10.32 10.57 -2.26
C GLN A 100 10.01 10.79 -3.75
N ASN A 101 10.52 9.93 -4.65
CA ASN A 101 10.25 10.08 -6.08
C ASN A 101 8.78 9.88 -6.41
N ILE A 102 8.12 8.90 -5.79
CA ILE A 102 6.69 8.64 -6.00
C ILE A 102 5.88 9.90 -5.69
N PHE A 103 6.14 10.55 -4.54
CA PHE A 103 5.38 11.73 -4.13
C PHE A 103 5.76 13.00 -4.90
N LEU A 104 7.03 13.19 -5.25
CA LEU A 104 7.48 14.44 -5.86
C LEU A 104 7.43 14.43 -7.39
N LYS A 105 7.34 13.26 -8.03
CA LYS A 105 7.38 13.12 -9.49
C LYS A 105 6.24 12.27 -10.03
N ASP A 106 6.12 11.02 -9.56
CA ASP A 106 5.24 10.05 -10.22
C ASP A 106 3.76 10.33 -9.97
N LEU A 107 3.36 10.63 -8.74
CA LEU A 107 1.98 11.00 -8.41
C LEU A 107 1.54 12.31 -9.10
N PRO A 108 2.34 13.40 -9.09
CA PRO A 108 2.05 14.57 -9.91
C PRO A 108 1.83 14.24 -11.39
N TYR A 109 2.72 13.44 -11.98
CA TYR A 109 2.61 13.01 -13.38
C TYR A 109 1.32 12.21 -13.62
N PHE A 110 0.98 11.28 -12.72
CA PHE A 110 -0.26 10.53 -12.78
C PHE A 110 -1.47 11.48 -12.79
N PHE A 111 -1.59 12.39 -11.82
CA PHE A 111 -2.77 13.26 -11.75
C PHE A 111 -2.87 14.26 -12.91
N GLU A 112 -1.75 14.65 -13.52
CA GLU A 112 -1.73 15.52 -14.70
C GLU A 112 -2.17 14.80 -15.98
N HIS A 113 -1.78 13.52 -16.15
CA HIS A 113 -1.93 12.81 -17.42
C HIS A 113 -2.94 11.66 -17.41
N TYR A 114 -3.46 11.27 -16.25
CA TYR A 114 -4.35 10.12 -16.11
C TYR A 114 -5.68 10.32 -16.85
N ASN A 115 -5.89 9.45 -17.85
CA ASN A 115 -7.06 9.50 -18.71
C ASN A 115 -8.14 8.51 -18.24
N TYR A 116 -8.87 8.90 -17.20
CA TYR A 116 -9.98 8.09 -16.68
C TYR A 116 -11.13 7.88 -17.70
N GLN A 117 -11.19 8.66 -18.79
CA GLN A 117 -12.28 8.54 -19.77
C GLN A 117 -12.06 7.40 -20.77
N PHE A 118 -10.82 7.19 -21.19
CA PHE A 118 -10.47 6.24 -22.27
C PHE A 118 -9.45 5.17 -21.85
N ALA A 119 -8.78 5.36 -20.72
CA ALA A 119 -7.77 4.44 -20.19
C ALA A 119 -7.79 4.36 -18.64
N PRO A 120 -8.96 4.19 -17.99
CA PRO A 120 -9.06 4.14 -16.53
C PRO A 120 -8.27 2.97 -15.91
N GLN A 121 -8.01 1.90 -16.65
CA GLN A 121 -7.19 0.78 -16.17
C GLN A 121 -5.69 1.05 -16.18
N ASP A 122 -5.22 2.13 -16.81
CA ASP A 122 -3.79 2.39 -16.98
C ASP A 122 -3.22 3.14 -15.77
N THR A 123 -2.37 2.48 -14.99
CA THR A 123 -1.74 3.12 -13.82
C THR A 123 -0.69 4.16 -14.22
N MET A 124 -0.11 4.08 -15.43
CA MET A 124 0.90 5.00 -15.99
C MET A 124 2.24 5.15 -15.22
N ILE A 125 2.27 4.81 -13.93
CA ILE A 125 3.46 4.94 -13.07
C ILE A 125 3.78 3.61 -12.38
N ILE A 126 5.05 3.46 -12.02
CA ILE A 126 5.55 2.32 -11.24
C ILE A 126 5.64 2.75 -9.78
N ILE A 127 4.97 2.01 -8.90
CA ILE A 127 5.08 2.18 -7.45
C ILE A 127 6.11 1.17 -6.96
N ASN A 128 7.33 1.64 -6.70
CA ASN A 128 8.47 0.83 -6.22
C ASN A 128 8.70 0.95 -4.70
N TYR A 129 7.65 1.21 -3.94
CA TYR A 129 7.65 1.22 -2.48
C TYR A 129 6.70 0.14 -1.95
N SER A 130 7.17 -0.69 -1.01
CA SER A 130 6.36 -1.78 -0.45
C SER A 130 5.50 -1.28 0.71
N THR A 131 4.18 -1.40 0.56
CA THR A 131 3.20 -1.25 1.66
C THR A 131 2.79 -2.62 2.19
N TRP A 132 2.25 -2.71 3.40
CA TRP A 132 1.70 -4.00 3.87
C TRP A 132 0.43 -4.42 3.14
N ASN A 133 -0.35 -3.47 2.63
CA ASN A 133 -1.43 -3.79 1.70
C ASN A 133 -0.86 -4.26 0.37
N ASP A 134 -1.33 -5.43 -0.09
CA ASP A 134 -1.01 -5.92 -1.42
C ASP A 134 -1.83 -5.18 -2.48
N VAL A 135 -1.17 -4.26 -3.17
CA VAL A 135 -1.72 -3.48 -4.29
C VAL A 135 -1.19 -3.97 -5.65
N SER A 136 -0.58 -5.17 -5.70
CA SER A 136 0.04 -5.70 -6.91
C SER A 136 -0.99 -6.00 -8.01
N SER A 137 -2.18 -6.44 -7.61
CA SER A 137 -3.30 -6.76 -8.51
C SER A 137 -4.13 -5.55 -8.93
N ASP A 138 -3.99 -4.43 -8.22
CA ASP A 138 -4.74 -3.21 -8.49
C ASP A 138 -4.22 -2.49 -9.74
N LYS A 139 -5.10 -1.73 -10.39
CA LYS A 139 -4.80 -0.99 -11.62
C LYS A 139 -5.43 0.40 -11.61
N GLY A 140 -4.88 1.32 -12.40
CA GLY A 140 -5.41 2.66 -12.54
C GLY A 140 -5.50 3.40 -11.20
N VAL A 141 -6.59 4.14 -11.02
CA VAL A 141 -6.82 4.92 -9.81
C VAL A 141 -7.00 4.06 -8.54
N ASP A 142 -7.46 2.81 -8.64
CA ASP A 142 -7.55 1.92 -7.48
C ASP A 142 -6.20 1.69 -6.82
N LYS A 143 -5.18 1.44 -7.65
CA LYS A 143 -3.81 1.24 -7.17
C LYS A 143 -3.29 2.48 -6.46
N ILE A 144 -3.55 3.66 -7.03
CA ILE A 144 -3.17 4.93 -6.43
C ILE A 144 -3.93 5.17 -5.11
N TRP A 145 -5.23 4.92 -5.09
CA TRP A 145 -6.07 5.09 -3.90
C TRP A 145 -5.59 4.19 -2.76
N ASN A 146 -5.43 2.88 -2.99
CA ASN A 146 -5.00 1.93 -1.97
C ASN A 146 -3.57 2.19 -1.49
N PHE A 147 -2.68 2.62 -2.39
CA PHE A 147 -1.34 3.07 -2.04
C PHE A 147 -1.39 4.30 -1.11
N LEU A 148 -2.13 5.35 -1.47
CA LEU A 148 -2.25 6.56 -0.67
C LEU A 148 -2.89 6.30 0.71
N GLN A 149 -3.88 5.41 0.79
CA GLN A 149 -4.47 5.00 2.08
C GLN A 149 -3.41 4.35 2.99
N SER A 150 -2.58 3.47 2.42
CA SER A 150 -1.48 2.84 3.15
C SER A 150 -0.48 3.90 3.63
N VAL A 151 -0.01 4.77 2.74
CA VAL A 151 0.95 5.83 3.10
C VAL A 151 0.38 6.80 4.13
N LEU A 152 -0.92 7.14 4.09
CA LEU A 152 -1.55 7.96 5.13
C LEU A 152 -1.37 7.34 6.53
N LEU A 153 -1.66 6.04 6.66
CA LEU A 153 -1.53 5.33 7.93
C LEU A 153 -0.06 5.20 8.36
N GLU A 154 0.84 4.99 7.40
CA GLU A 154 2.28 4.97 7.66
C GLU A 154 2.81 6.32 8.16
N GLN A 155 2.46 7.42 7.48
CA GLN A 155 2.83 8.77 7.90
C GLN A 155 2.28 9.05 9.30
N LYS A 156 1.01 8.70 9.56
CA LYS A 156 0.41 8.83 10.90
C LYS A 156 1.20 8.07 11.97
N PHE A 157 1.57 6.82 11.69
CA PHE A 157 2.37 6.00 12.60
C PHE A 157 3.72 6.66 12.89
N LEU A 158 4.47 6.99 11.84
CA LEU A 158 5.83 7.50 11.94
C LEU A 158 5.89 8.91 12.57
N GLN A 159 4.92 9.78 12.27
CA GLN A 159 4.90 11.16 12.79
C GLN A 159 4.73 11.24 14.32
N ALA A 160 4.30 10.16 14.99
CA ALA A 160 4.24 10.12 16.45
C ALA A 160 5.63 10.13 17.12
N PHE A 161 6.70 9.85 16.37
CA PHE A 161 8.06 9.80 16.89
C PHE A 161 8.93 10.96 16.39
N PRO A 162 9.95 11.39 17.16
CA PRO A 162 10.89 12.39 16.71
C PRO A 162 11.62 11.93 15.44
N LYS A 163 11.60 12.76 14.39
CA LYS A 163 12.23 12.43 13.09
C LYS A 163 13.69 11.97 13.22
N GLN A 164 14.46 12.60 14.11
CA GLN A 164 15.87 12.25 14.35
C GLN A 164 16.05 10.81 14.84
N GLU A 165 15.11 10.26 15.63
CA GLU A 165 15.19 8.88 16.10
C GLU A 165 14.85 7.91 14.97
N ILE A 166 13.84 8.23 14.16
CA ILE A 166 13.50 7.45 12.95
C ILE A 166 14.72 7.36 12.01
N TYR A 167 15.36 8.50 11.70
CA TYR A 167 16.56 8.51 10.86
C TYR A 167 17.70 7.65 11.44
N ARG A 168 17.90 7.64 12.76
CA ARG A 168 18.92 6.81 13.42
C ARG A 168 18.67 5.31 13.29
N VAL A 169 17.40 4.90 13.23
CA VAL A 169 17.04 3.51 12.96
C VAL A 169 17.27 3.21 11.48
N LEU A 170 16.70 4.03 10.60
CA LEU A 170 16.65 3.76 9.16
C LEU A 170 18.01 3.81 8.46
N ILE A 171 18.98 4.60 8.96
CA ILE A 171 20.33 4.67 8.35
C ILE A 171 21.05 3.31 8.31
N LYS A 172 20.64 2.35 9.16
CA LYS A 172 21.20 0.98 9.20
C LYS A 172 20.64 0.06 8.10
N TYR A 173 19.59 0.50 7.40
CA TYR A 173 18.82 -0.31 6.44
C TYR A 173 19.02 0.12 4.99
N ASP A 174 19.98 1.02 4.70
CA ASP A 174 20.36 1.42 3.34
C ASP A 174 19.20 1.91 2.45
N ILE A 175 18.14 2.42 3.09
CA ILE A 175 16.89 2.84 2.44
C ILE A 175 17.03 4.03 1.46
N ALA A 176 18.20 4.65 1.43
CA ALA A 176 18.54 5.71 0.50
C ALA A 176 18.90 5.17 -0.90
N ASN A 177 19.18 3.87 -1.02
CA ASN A 177 19.48 3.23 -2.29
C ASN A 177 18.20 2.87 -3.04
N GLU A 178 18.18 3.20 -4.34
CA GLU A 178 17.04 3.04 -5.25
C GLU A 178 16.53 1.59 -5.40
N GLY A 179 17.33 0.60 -5.02
CA GLY A 179 16.99 -0.83 -5.12
C GLY A 179 16.24 -1.42 -3.93
N GLU A 180 16.17 -0.73 -2.79
CA GLU A 180 15.61 -1.28 -1.55
C GLU A 180 14.17 -0.77 -1.34
N ALA A 181 13.21 -1.66 -1.59
CA ALA A 181 11.78 -1.40 -1.42
C ALA A 181 11.29 -1.83 -0.04
N GLU A 182 12.05 -1.62 1.04
CA GLU A 182 11.59 -1.97 2.39
C GLU A 182 10.50 -1.00 2.87
N ASN A 183 9.51 -1.55 3.57
CA ASN A 183 8.48 -0.77 4.23
C ASN A 183 9.06 -0.07 5.48
N LEU A 184 8.95 1.27 5.54
CA LEU A 184 9.51 2.03 6.65
C LEU A 184 8.85 1.70 7.99
N CYS A 185 7.53 1.51 8.00
CA CYS A 185 6.79 1.16 9.22
C CYS A 185 7.20 -0.22 9.73
N GLU A 186 7.51 -1.15 8.85
CA GLU A 186 7.98 -2.47 9.26
C GLU A 186 9.32 -2.39 9.99
N ILE A 187 10.28 -1.63 9.47
CA ILE A 187 11.59 -1.43 10.11
C ILE A 187 11.41 -0.83 11.51
N ILE A 188 10.62 0.25 11.60
CA ILE A 188 10.40 0.96 12.85
C ILE A 188 9.61 0.12 13.85
N LEU A 189 8.53 -0.53 13.42
CA LEU A 189 7.70 -1.36 14.29
C LEU A 189 8.47 -2.57 14.82
N ARG A 190 9.28 -3.22 13.96
CA ARG A 190 10.18 -4.29 14.38
C ARG A 190 11.13 -3.82 15.48
N THR A 191 11.75 -2.65 15.28
CA THR A 191 12.70 -2.07 16.25
C THR A 191 12.01 -1.82 17.59
N ILE A 192 10.82 -1.22 17.57
CA ILE A 192 9.98 -1.01 18.76
C ILE A 192 9.69 -2.32 19.48
N MET A 193 9.24 -3.35 18.76
CA MET A 193 8.89 -4.63 19.34
C MET A 193 10.09 -5.28 20.04
N MET A 194 11.24 -5.35 19.38
CA MET A 194 12.44 -5.97 19.95
C MET A 194 12.90 -5.25 21.22
N ASN A 195 12.88 -3.92 21.22
CA ASN A 195 13.22 -3.14 22.41
C ASN A 195 12.23 -3.33 23.55
N ILE A 196 10.93 -3.44 23.26
CA ILE A 196 9.91 -3.74 24.27
C ILE A 196 10.19 -5.09 24.93
N PHE A 197 10.54 -6.14 24.18
CA PHE A 197 10.91 -7.44 24.75
C PHE A 197 12.19 -7.40 25.58
N LEU A 198 13.13 -6.50 25.26
CA LEU A 198 14.36 -6.30 26.02
C LEU A 198 14.18 -5.42 27.26
N GLY A 199 13.03 -4.72 27.39
CA GLY A 199 12.79 -3.72 28.43
C GLY A 199 13.53 -2.41 28.18
N LYS A 200 13.84 -2.11 26.92
CA LYS A 200 14.58 -0.92 26.47
C LYS A 200 13.65 0.19 25.97
N TYR A 201 14.24 1.35 25.70
CA TYR A 201 13.55 2.45 25.00
C TYR A 201 13.11 2.00 23.59
N PRO A 202 11.86 2.27 23.15
CA PRO A 202 11.32 1.72 21.91
C PRO A 202 12.16 1.96 20.64
N LEU A 203 12.73 3.15 20.47
CA LEU A 203 13.55 3.49 19.30
C LEU A 203 15.06 3.46 19.56
N ASP A 204 15.50 2.66 20.54
CA ASP A 204 16.93 2.36 20.69
C ASP A 204 17.41 1.49 19.52
N SER A 205 18.17 2.08 18.59
CA SER A 205 18.69 1.34 17.45
C SER A 205 19.98 0.58 17.76
N GLU A 206 20.57 0.74 18.95
CA GLU A 206 21.85 0.14 19.34
C GLU A 206 21.67 -1.23 20.01
N PHE A 207 21.27 -2.22 19.21
CA PHE A 207 21.24 -3.61 19.65
C PHE A 207 22.66 -4.17 19.83
N THR A 208 22.93 -4.75 21.00
CA THR A 208 24.19 -5.45 21.28
C THR A 208 24.09 -6.95 21.00
N LYS A 209 25.22 -7.65 21.03
CA LYS A 209 25.23 -9.13 20.96
C LYS A 209 24.45 -9.76 22.10
N GLU A 210 24.56 -9.21 23.30
CA GLU A 210 23.84 -9.67 24.49
C GLU A 210 22.32 -9.51 24.30
N ASP A 211 21.87 -8.44 23.65
CA ASP A 211 20.46 -8.28 23.29
C ASP A 211 19.99 -9.38 22.34
N CYS A 212 20.78 -9.70 21.30
CA CYS A 212 20.48 -10.82 20.42
C CYS A 212 20.38 -12.14 21.18
N ILE A 213 21.29 -12.42 22.11
CA ILE A 213 21.24 -13.64 22.92
C ILE A 213 19.96 -13.69 23.76
N ARG A 214 19.57 -12.57 24.39
CA ARG A 214 18.33 -12.48 25.17
C ARG A 214 17.08 -12.71 24.30
N LEU A 215 17.01 -12.08 23.13
CA LEU A 215 15.91 -12.28 22.17
C LEU A 215 15.88 -13.72 21.64
N GLN A 216 17.06 -14.29 21.36
CA GLN A 216 17.23 -15.67 20.93
C GLN A 216 16.65 -16.64 21.96
N GLU A 217 17.03 -16.49 23.24
CA GLU A 217 16.53 -17.32 24.34
C GLU A 217 15.02 -17.15 24.52
N LEU A 218 14.52 -15.92 24.45
CA LEU A 218 13.09 -15.60 24.58
C LEU A 218 12.25 -16.29 23.50
N PHE A 219 12.63 -16.15 22.23
CA PHE A 219 11.83 -16.64 21.10
C PHE A 219 12.09 -18.12 20.76
N LYS A 220 13.17 -18.74 21.27
CA LYS A 220 13.48 -20.15 21.02
C LYS A 220 12.33 -21.07 21.44
N GLY A 221 11.73 -20.79 22.60
CA GLY A 221 10.62 -21.57 23.16
C GLY A 221 9.24 -21.26 22.58
N MET A 222 9.10 -20.18 21.80
CA MET A 222 7.79 -19.74 21.28
C MET A 222 7.50 -20.29 19.90
N ARG A 223 6.25 -20.64 19.62
CA ARG A 223 5.77 -20.90 18.25
C ARG A 223 5.49 -19.59 17.51
N GLU A 224 5.43 -19.65 16.17
CA GLU A 224 5.11 -18.50 15.33
C GLU A 224 3.79 -17.83 15.73
N ASP A 225 2.74 -18.61 16.00
CA ASP A 225 1.43 -18.09 16.44
C ASP A 225 1.49 -17.40 17.81
N GLU A 226 2.43 -17.80 18.66
CA GLU A 226 2.65 -17.18 19.97
C GLU A 226 3.41 -15.87 19.83
N ILE A 227 4.39 -15.80 18.93
CA ILE A 227 5.13 -14.57 18.61
C ILE A 227 4.16 -13.54 18.01
N GLU A 228 3.37 -13.94 17.01
CA GLU A 228 2.37 -13.09 16.36
C GLU A 228 1.37 -12.53 17.38
N LYS A 229 0.85 -13.37 18.30
CA LYS A 229 -0.05 -12.91 19.38
C LYS A 229 0.60 -11.88 20.31
N GLN A 230 1.90 -12.00 20.59
CA GLN A 230 2.58 -10.98 21.40
C GLN A 230 2.77 -9.68 20.61
N PHE A 231 3.11 -9.76 19.32
CA PHE A 231 3.21 -8.59 18.45
C PHE A 231 1.86 -7.86 18.35
N GLN A 232 0.75 -8.59 18.16
CA GLN A 232 -0.60 -8.01 18.14
C GLN A 232 -0.93 -7.27 19.44
N LYS A 233 -0.59 -7.85 20.61
CA LYS A 233 -0.78 -7.17 21.91
C LYS A 233 0.04 -5.89 22.04
N ILE A 234 1.25 -5.87 21.49
CA ILE A 234 2.10 -4.67 21.48
C ILE A 234 1.44 -3.60 20.60
N VAL A 235 1.03 -3.94 19.37
CA VAL A 235 0.35 -3.01 18.47
C VAL A 235 -0.92 -2.46 19.10
N GLN A 236 -1.77 -3.31 19.67
CA GLN A 236 -2.99 -2.89 20.34
C GLN A 236 -2.70 -1.85 21.43
N LYS A 237 -1.77 -2.15 22.35
CA LYS A 237 -1.39 -1.21 23.42
C LYS A 237 -0.77 0.08 22.88
N LEU A 238 0.01 -0.02 21.80
CA LEU A 238 0.61 1.15 21.17
C LEU A 238 -0.47 2.08 20.62
N VAL A 239 -1.44 1.52 19.88
CA VAL A 239 -2.56 2.28 19.29
C VAL A 239 -3.46 2.87 20.35
N GLU A 240 -3.81 2.10 21.38
CA GLU A 240 -4.64 2.57 22.51
C GLU A 240 -3.98 3.76 23.25
N ASN A 241 -2.68 3.68 23.53
CA ASN A 241 -1.99 4.67 24.36
C ASN A 241 -1.56 5.92 23.60
N TYR A 242 -1.22 5.81 22.31
CA TYR A 242 -0.57 6.90 21.57
C TYR A 242 -1.35 7.39 20.35
N TYR A 243 -2.33 6.62 19.87
CA TYR A 243 -3.09 6.95 18.66
C TYR A 243 -4.60 7.02 18.92
N GLY A 244 -5.00 7.11 20.20
CA GLY A 244 -6.39 7.28 20.61
C GLY A 244 -7.30 6.11 20.24
N GLY A 245 -6.75 4.91 20.07
CA GLY A 245 -7.53 3.74 19.67
C GLY A 245 -7.97 3.75 18.20
N ASP A 246 -7.20 4.36 17.29
CA ASP A 246 -7.51 4.35 15.85
C ASP A 246 -7.49 2.92 15.27
N GLU A 247 -8.67 2.35 15.10
CA GLU A 247 -8.89 1.00 14.57
C GLU A 247 -8.28 0.81 13.17
N LYS A 248 -8.34 1.81 12.29
CA LYS A 248 -7.78 1.69 10.93
C LYS A 248 -6.27 1.55 10.96
N LEU A 249 -5.61 2.32 11.84
CA LEU A 249 -4.17 2.20 12.03
C LEU A 249 -3.81 0.85 12.64
N GLN A 250 -4.55 0.40 13.66
CA GLN A 250 -4.33 -0.92 14.25
C GLN A 250 -4.45 -2.03 13.22
N ASP A 251 -5.51 -2.02 12.41
CA ASP A 251 -5.75 -3.03 11.38
C ASP A 251 -4.61 -3.05 10.38
N TYR A 252 -4.15 -1.87 9.92
CA TYR A 252 -3.01 -1.76 9.00
C TYR A 252 -1.71 -2.31 9.59
N LEU A 253 -1.36 -1.91 10.82
CA LEU A 253 -0.15 -2.40 11.49
C LEU A 253 -0.22 -3.92 11.74
N CYS A 254 -1.42 -4.49 11.89
CA CYS A 254 -1.62 -5.93 12.08
C CYS A 254 -1.35 -6.78 10.84
N ILE A 255 -1.47 -6.21 9.62
CA ILE A 255 -1.30 -6.95 8.36
C ILE A 255 0.08 -7.63 8.27
N GLY A 256 1.13 -6.89 8.62
CA GLY A 256 2.52 -7.35 8.51
C GLY A 256 3.00 -8.26 9.64
N LEU A 257 2.23 -8.42 10.72
CA LEU A 257 2.73 -9.05 11.96
C LEU A 257 3.01 -10.53 11.81
N ARG A 258 2.20 -11.24 11.02
CA ARG A 258 2.40 -12.67 10.78
C ARG A 258 3.73 -12.92 10.07
N ASP A 259 3.99 -12.16 9.01
CA ASP A 259 5.23 -12.30 8.25
C ASP A 259 6.45 -11.86 9.09
N MET A 260 6.31 -10.81 9.90
CA MET A 260 7.34 -10.41 10.86
C MET A 260 7.62 -11.50 11.91
N ALA A 261 6.58 -12.17 12.41
CA ALA A 261 6.72 -13.28 13.37
C ALA A 261 7.42 -14.49 12.74
N VAL A 262 7.07 -14.83 11.50
CA VAL A 262 7.75 -15.88 10.72
C VAL A 262 9.22 -15.54 10.51
N ARG A 263 9.53 -14.31 10.06
CA ARG A 263 10.93 -13.85 9.89
C ARG A 263 11.71 -13.84 11.19
N THR A 264 11.09 -13.41 12.29
CA THR A 264 11.69 -13.48 13.63
C THR A 264 12.00 -14.93 14.02
N LYS A 265 11.04 -15.86 13.84
CA LYS A 265 11.25 -17.26 14.17
C LYS A 265 12.34 -17.90 13.31
N ASN A 266 12.36 -17.61 12.02
CA ASN A 266 13.38 -18.07 11.09
C ASN A 266 14.77 -17.52 11.47
N ALA A 267 14.86 -16.24 11.84
CA ALA A 267 16.11 -15.64 12.29
C ALA A 267 16.63 -16.31 13.57
N VAL A 268 15.73 -16.68 14.48
CA VAL A 268 16.08 -17.43 15.69
C VAL A 268 16.55 -18.85 15.34
N GLN A 269 15.81 -19.59 14.52
CA GLN A 269 16.16 -20.97 14.16
C GLN A 269 17.51 -21.10 13.45
N ASN A 270 17.88 -20.09 12.66
CA ASN A 270 19.12 -20.07 11.88
C ASN A 270 20.25 -19.26 12.54
N GLU A 271 20.04 -18.75 13.76
CA GLU A 271 21.00 -17.91 14.49
C GLU A 271 21.44 -16.64 13.70
N THR A 272 20.53 -16.09 12.90
CA THR A 272 20.76 -14.91 12.04
C THR A 272 20.13 -13.62 12.57
N LEU A 273 19.73 -13.58 13.85
CA LEU A 273 19.16 -12.37 14.48
C LEU A 273 20.05 -11.12 14.35
N ILE A 274 21.37 -11.29 14.39
CA ILE A 274 22.33 -10.18 14.20
C ILE A 274 22.13 -9.49 12.84
N GLY A 275 21.99 -10.28 11.77
CA GLY A 275 21.73 -9.75 10.43
C GLY A 275 20.31 -9.20 10.28
N TYR A 276 19.33 -9.86 10.90
CA TYR A 276 17.93 -9.42 10.90
C TYR A 276 17.74 -8.05 11.57
N LEU A 277 18.52 -7.76 12.63
CA LEU A 277 18.50 -6.48 13.34
C LEU A 277 19.56 -5.49 12.82
N LYS A 278 20.27 -5.82 11.73
CA LYS A 278 21.34 -5.00 11.12
C LYS A 278 22.35 -4.49 12.15
N ILE A 279 22.78 -5.35 13.06
CA ILE A 279 23.83 -5.01 14.04
C ILE A 279 25.15 -4.90 13.29
N ASP A 280 25.82 -3.74 13.43
CA ASP A 280 27.12 -3.53 12.84
C ASP A 280 28.17 -4.38 13.57
N CYS A 281 28.58 -5.46 12.92
CA CYS A 281 29.59 -6.36 13.46
C CYS A 281 31.01 -5.77 13.45
N THR A 282 31.24 -4.62 12.83
CA THR A 282 32.57 -3.99 12.70
C THR A 282 32.94 -3.07 13.88
N LEU A 283 32.00 -2.78 14.76
CA LEU A 283 32.22 -2.06 16.03
C LEU A 283 32.54 -2.99 17.22
N LEU A 284 32.92 -4.24 16.93
CA LEU A 284 33.34 -5.27 17.88
C LEU A 284 34.84 -5.55 17.79
#